data_AF-A0A642UMS4-F1
#
_entry.id   AF-A0A642UMS4-F1
#
_cell.length_a   1.000
_cell.length_b   1.000
_cell.length_c   1.000
_cell.angle_alpha   90.00
_cell.angle_beta   90.00
_cell.angle_gamma   90.00
#
_symmetry.space_group_name_H-M   'P 1'
#
loop_
_entity.id
_entity.type
_entity.pdbx_description
1 polymer ?
#
loop_
_entity_poly.entity_id
_entity_poly.type
_entity_poly.pdbx_seq_one_letter_code
_entity_poly.pdbx_strand_id
1 'polypeptide(L)'
;MACGSSVATAMLEVIMKIKSDYKVHYALKNMMEVPADCGAYGTDLPSQIDTSCEIILFFLSVSNWSGVYAFLSESFRHLRNQTEDSDFVRNIDLLGALYLDSDKLTTVFRDIQTVFTMVRRPMHKLLVKFFFKQSLFYWIITRGNELVAETQSHSVLVMEASTLFDIVYRNADHERKSHVYWEFLATLIVLLPDCFSKYQKFKQSKMLSRKFAFLEALNKHFRKPSANKERENATSSYILVAMAASSISSVDRARSIVLFANPCIAVYWISIMVHPIGFVFLWA
;
A
#
# COMPACT_ATOMS: atom_id res chain seq x y z
N MET A 1 -27.87 7.03 23.04
CA MET A 1 -26.93 6.70 24.14
C MET A 1 -25.54 7.07 23.67
N ALA A 2 -24.93 8.11 24.26
CA ALA A 2 -23.56 8.48 23.95
C ALA A 2 -22.64 7.40 24.53
N CYS A 3 -22.12 6.51 23.67
CA CYS A 3 -21.07 5.59 24.06
C CYS A 3 -19.86 6.46 24.42
N GLY A 4 -19.48 6.49 25.71
CA GLY A 4 -18.27 7.19 26.15
C GLY A 4 -17.10 6.74 25.28
N SER A 5 -16.30 7.70 24.79
CA SER A 5 -15.16 7.37 23.94
C SER A 5 -14.33 6.30 24.63
N SER A 6 -14.19 5.15 23.97
CA SER A 6 -13.37 4.07 24.52
C SER A 6 -11.95 4.58 24.75
N VAL A 7 -11.23 4.01 25.71
CA VAL A 7 -9.82 4.35 25.96
C VAL A 7 -9.00 4.26 24.67
N ALA A 8 -9.30 3.28 23.81
CA ALA A 8 -8.68 3.13 22.50
C ALA A 8 -8.96 4.33 21.57
N THR A 9 -10.19 4.86 21.56
CA THR A 9 -10.54 6.05 20.78
C THR A 9 -9.78 7.29 21.26
N ALA A 10 -9.66 7.48 22.58
CA ALA A 10 -8.89 8.59 23.14
C ALA A 10 -7.39 8.45 22.82
N MET A 11 -6.83 7.23 22.90
CA MET A 11 -5.45 6.95 22.50
C MET A 11 -5.22 7.25 21.02
N LEU A 12 -6.13 6.85 20.13
CA LEU A 12 -6.05 7.16 18.70
C LEU A 12 -6.03 8.67 18.47
N GLU A 13 -6.93 9.43 19.10
CA GLU A 13 -6.94 10.89 18.93
C GLU A 13 -5.64 11.57 19.37
N VAL A 14 -5.01 11.08 20.44
CA VAL A 14 -3.73 11.59 20.91
C VAL A 14 -2.61 11.21 19.94
N ILE A 15 -2.52 9.94 19.56
CA ILE A 15 -1.47 9.45 18.64
C ILE A 15 -1.56 10.16 17.30
N MET A 16 -2.76 10.31 16.72
CA MET A 16 -2.94 11.00 15.44
C MET A 16 -2.63 12.50 15.50
N LYS A 17 -2.62 13.12 16.69
CA LYS A 17 -2.16 14.51 16.88
C LYS A 17 -0.65 14.62 17.10
N ILE A 18 -0.02 13.56 17.62
CA ILE A 18 1.42 13.49 17.89
C ILE A 18 2.18 13.08 16.64
N LYS A 19 1.63 12.14 15.86
CA LYS A 19 2.16 11.73 14.55
C LYS A 19 2.39 12.99 13.72
N SER A 20 3.60 13.11 13.16
CA SER A 20 4.31 14.36 12.96
C SER A 20 3.56 15.36 12.09
N ASP A 21 2.66 16.13 12.70
CA ASP A 21 1.99 17.25 12.06
C ASP A 21 3.01 18.39 11.82
N TYR A 22 2.71 19.32 10.93
CA TYR A 22 3.57 20.47 10.64
C TYR A 22 3.92 21.25 11.92
N LYS A 23 3.04 21.22 12.92
CA LYS A 23 3.22 21.84 14.24
C LYS A 23 4.31 21.16 15.06
N VAL A 24 4.37 19.83 15.04
CA VAL A 24 5.39 19.06 15.76
C VAL A 24 6.75 19.31 15.11
N HIS A 25 6.81 19.24 13.78
CA HIS A 25 8.02 19.61 13.02
C HIS A 25 8.48 21.05 13.31
N TYR A 26 7.56 22.01 13.34
CA TYR A 26 7.86 23.41 13.63
C TYR A 26 8.36 23.60 15.07
N ALA A 27 7.72 22.96 16.05
CA ALA A 27 8.15 23.01 17.44
C ALA A 27 9.52 22.35 17.65
N LEU A 28 9.77 21.19 17.04
CA LEU A 28 11.06 20.51 17.07
C LEU A 28 12.15 21.35 16.43
N LYS A 29 11.88 21.95 15.26
CA LYS A 29 12.83 22.86 14.60
C LYS A 29 13.22 24.04 15.51
N ASN A 30 12.24 24.67 16.17
CA ASN A 30 12.50 25.78 17.09
C ASN A 30 13.23 25.34 18.37
N MET A 31 13.04 24.09 18.82
CA MET A 31 13.78 23.52 19.97
C MET A 31 15.20 23.10 19.60
N MET A 32 15.45 22.72 18.35
CA MET A 32 16.73 22.25 17.83
C MET A 32 17.65 23.37 17.31
N GLU A 33 17.27 24.65 17.43
CA GLU A 33 18.18 25.80 17.28
C GLU A 33 19.20 25.93 18.44
N VAL A 34 19.19 24.99 19.39
CA VAL A 34 20.20 24.83 20.46
C VAL A 34 21.40 24.02 19.91
N PRO A 35 22.67 24.43 20.15
CA PRO A 35 23.83 23.88 19.46
C PRO A 35 23.99 22.37 19.70
N ALA A 36 24.27 21.66 18.61
CA ALA A 36 24.45 20.21 18.53
C ALA A 36 25.72 19.71 19.25
N ASP A 37 25.76 19.77 20.58
CA ASP A 37 26.83 19.17 21.38
C ASP A 37 26.41 17.88 22.12
N CYS A 38 25.33 17.24 21.66
CA CYS A 38 24.94 15.91 22.10
C CYS A 38 24.89 14.98 20.88
N GLY A 39 26.05 14.41 20.53
CA GLY A 39 26.28 13.50 19.40
C GLY A 39 25.60 12.13 19.49
N ALA A 40 24.32 12.07 19.90
CA ALA A 40 23.54 10.82 20.00
C ALA A 40 22.28 10.79 19.11
N TYR A 41 21.80 11.94 18.62
CA TYR A 41 20.62 12.01 17.75
C TYR A 41 21.03 12.08 16.28
N GLY A 42 21.69 11.02 15.80
CA GLY A 42 22.15 10.91 14.41
C GLY A 42 21.06 10.55 13.39
N THR A 43 19.79 10.59 13.77
CA THR A 43 18.65 10.20 12.93
C THR A 43 17.52 11.23 13.07
N ASP A 44 16.83 11.51 11.96
CA ASP A 44 15.72 12.46 11.88
C ASP A 44 14.66 12.18 12.97
N LEU A 45 14.63 13.01 14.01
CA LEU A 45 13.76 12.85 15.18
C LEU A 45 12.27 12.78 14.83
N PRO A 46 11.73 13.59 13.89
CA PRO A 46 10.37 13.40 13.37
C PRO A 46 10.09 11.99 12.84
N SER A 47 10.99 11.43 12.02
CA SER A 47 10.85 10.06 11.51
C SER A 47 10.77 9.02 12.66
N GLN A 48 11.55 9.18 13.73
CA GLN A 48 11.48 8.27 14.89
C GLN A 48 10.14 8.35 15.63
N ILE A 49 9.55 9.55 15.72
CA ILE A 49 8.23 9.76 16.33
C ILE A 49 7.16 9.07 15.48
N ASP A 50 7.21 9.26 14.16
CA ASP A 50 6.27 8.61 13.24
C ASP A 50 6.35 7.09 13.32
N THR A 51 7.56 6.52 13.25
CA THR A 51 7.79 5.08 13.38
C THR A 51 7.24 4.55 14.72
N SER A 52 7.48 5.28 15.82
CA SER A 52 6.94 4.89 17.14
C SER A 52 5.41 4.93 17.18
N CYS A 53 4.81 5.97 16.60
CA CYS A 53 3.36 6.10 16.50
C CYS A 53 2.76 4.94 15.68
N GLU A 54 3.36 4.62 14.53
CA GLU A 54 2.91 3.52 13.66
C GLU A 54 2.96 2.17 14.36
N ILE A 55 4.03 1.89 15.13
CA ILE A 55 4.14 0.66 15.93
C ILE A 55 3.02 0.59 16.97
N ILE A 56 2.73 1.69 17.67
CA ILE A 56 1.65 1.72 18.67
C ILE A 56 0.28 1.51 17.99
N LEU A 57 0.02 2.18 16.87
CA LEU A 57 -1.21 2.03 16.09
C LEU A 57 -1.40 0.58 15.62
N PHE A 58 -0.31 -0.06 15.18
CA PHE A 58 -0.30 -1.45 14.78
C PHE A 58 -0.76 -2.36 15.94
N PHE A 59 -0.12 -2.26 17.12
CA PHE A 59 -0.52 -3.07 18.29
C PHE A 59 -1.94 -2.74 18.78
N LEU A 60 -2.36 -1.48 18.68
CA LEU A 60 -3.72 -1.09 19.05
C LEU A 60 -4.75 -1.71 18.09
N SER A 61 -4.45 -1.79 16.79
CA SER A 61 -5.33 -2.44 15.81
C SER A 61 -5.45 -3.95 16.00
N VAL A 62 -4.41 -4.60 16.55
CA VAL A 62 -4.45 -6.01 16.96
C VAL A 62 -5.37 -6.19 18.18
N SER A 63 -5.21 -5.35 19.20
CA SER A 63 -5.88 -5.51 20.50
C SER A 63 -7.30 -4.95 20.55
N ASN A 64 -7.61 -3.90 19.79
CA ASN A 64 -8.89 -3.21 19.80
C ASN A 64 -9.35 -2.85 18.38
N TRP A 65 -9.58 -3.87 17.56
CA TRP A 65 -10.03 -3.66 16.19
C TRP A 65 -11.34 -2.84 16.10
N SER A 66 -12.32 -3.09 16.98
CA SER A 66 -13.62 -2.42 16.92
C SER A 66 -13.51 -0.89 17.08
N GLY A 67 -12.72 -0.41 18.05
CA GLY A 67 -12.49 1.02 18.26
C GLY A 67 -11.67 1.65 17.14
N VAL A 68 -10.61 0.96 16.69
CA VAL A 68 -9.74 1.43 15.60
C VAL A 68 -10.52 1.51 14.29
N TYR A 69 -11.28 0.48 13.95
CA TYR A 69 -12.08 0.44 12.74
C TYR A 69 -13.21 1.47 12.78
N ALA A 70 -13.91 1.64 13.90
CA ALA A 70 -14.92 2.69 14.03
C ALA A 70 -14.33 4.10 13.78
N PHE A 71 -13.11 4.34 14.29
CA PHE A 71 -12.39 5.59 14.05
C PHE A 71 -12.00 5.76 12.58
N LEU A 72 -11.50 4.71 11.92
CA LEU A 72 -11.19 4.72 10.48
C LEU A 72 -12.45 4.94 9.62
N SER A 73 -13.55 4.24 9.91
CA SER A 73 -14.82 4.39 9.19
C SER A 73 -15.37 5.81 9.30
N GLU A 74 -15.17 6.47 10.44
CA GLU A 74 -15.52 7.88 10.61
C GLU A 74 -14.65 8.80 9.72
N SER A 75 -13.36 8.51 9.58
CA SER A 75 -12.49 9.18 8.62
C SER A 75 -12.94 8.97 7.17
N PHE A 76 -13.32 7.74 6.78
CA PHE A 76 -13.91 7.49 5.45
C PHE A 76 -15.23 8.24 5.26
N ARG A 77 -16.07 8.32 6.29
CA ARG A 77 -17.32 9.09 6.24
C ARG A 77 -17.06 10.57 6.02
N HIS A 78 -16.13 11.16 6.76
CA HIS A 78 -15.70 12.54 6.54
C HIS A 78 -15.19 12.74 5.12
N LEU A 79 -14.31 11.86 4.64
CA LEU A 79 -13.72 11.94 3.32
C LEU A 79 -14.77 11.92 2.19
N ARG A 80 -15.82 11.11 2.33
CA ARG A 80 -16.94 11.06 1.37
C ARG A 80 -17.79 12.33 1.37
N ASN A 81 -17.88 13.00 2.52
CA ASN A 81 -18.70 14.20 2.70
C ASN A 81 -17.93 15.50 2.47
N GLN A 82 -16.62 15.45 2.25
CA GLN A 82 -15.84 16.66 1.97
C GLN A 82 -16.22 17.26 0.60
N THR A 83 -16.85 18.42 0.66
CA THR A 83 -17.24 19.24 -0.49
C THR A 83 -16.36 20.48 -0.67
N GLU A 84 -15.56 20.84 0.33
CA GLU A 84 -14.74 22.06 0.36
C GLU A 84 -13.35 21.88 -0.26
N ASP A 85 -12.70 23.01 -0.61
CA ASP A 85 -11.38 23.08 -1.21
C ASP A 85 -10.21 22.77 -0.25
N SER A 86 -10.41 21.86 0.70
CA SER A 86 -9.35 21.41 1.60
C SER A 86 -8.68 20.15 1.07
N ASP A 87 -7.36 20.20 0.94
CA ASP A 87 -6.53 19.01 0.67
C ASP A 87 -6.28 18.20 1.95
N PHE A 88 -6.71 18.71 3.11
CA PHE A 88 -6.59 18.03 4.38
C PHE A 88 -7.58 16.87 4.50
N VAL A 89 -7.05 15.66 4.62
CA VAL A 89 -7.84 14.45 4.92
C VAL A 89 -7.50 13.98 6.32
N ARG A 90 -8.49 14.06 7.21
CA ARG A 90 -8.31 13.75 8.63
C ARG A 90 -8.05 12.26 8.87
N ASN A 91 -6.91 11.96 9.49
CA ASN A 91 -6.50 10.65 10.01
C ASN A 91 -6.51 9.49 9.00
N ILE A 92 -6.44 9.76 7.69
CA ILE A 92 -6.47 8.70 6.67
C ILE A 92 -5.20 7.87 6.65
N ASP A 93 -4.11 8.43 7.15
CA ASP A 93 -2.81 7.81 7.35
C ASP A 93 -2.82 6.67 8.36
N LEU A 94 -3.82 6.62 9.25
CA LEU A 94 -4.09 5.46 10.09
C LEU A 94 -4.19 4.16 9.27
N LEU A 95 -4.79 4.22 8.07
CA LEU A 95 -4.96 3.08 7.17
C LEU A 95 -3.63 2.40 6.79
N GLY A 96 -2.53 3.16 6.77
CA GLY A 96 -1.19 2.63 6.46
C GLY A 96 -0.53 1.88 7.61
N ALA A 97 -0.98 2.09 8.84
CA ALA A 97 -0.38 1.53 10.06
C ALA A 97 -1.18 0.36 10.66
N LEU A 98 -2.25 -0.07 10.01
CA LEU A 98 -3.12 -1.13 10.55
C LEU A 98 -2.49 -2.51 10.40
N TYR A 99 -2.60 -3.32 11.45
CA TYR A 99 -2.56 -4.77 11.33
C TYR A 99 -3.88 -5.25 10.76
N LEU A 100 -3.81 -6.00 9.67
CA LEU A 100 -4.96 -6.58 9.01
C LEU A 100 -4.75 -8.10 8.86
N ASP A 101 -5.82 -8.86 9.03
CA ASP A 101 -5.95 -10.26 8.59
C ASP A 101 -6.93 -10.32 7.40
N SER A 102 -7.17 -11.50 6.83
CA SER A 102 -8.08 -11.65 5.68
C SER A 102 -9.48 -11.05 5.90
N ASP A 103 -10.06 -11.22 7.09
CA ASP A 103 -11.41 -10.76 7.40
C ASP A 103 -11.47 -9.23 7.53
N LYS A 104 -10.50 -8.65 8.25
CA LYS A 104 -10.34 -7.19 8.36
C LYS A 104 -10.06 -6.57 7.00
N LEU A 105 -9.20 -7.18 6.19
CA LEU A 105 -8.92 -6.73 4.83
C LEU A 105 -10.19 -6.70 3.98
N THR A 106 -10.97 -7.79 3.99
CA THR A 106 -12.21 -7.89 3.21
C THR A 106 -13.16 -6.74 3.56
N THR A 107 -13.26 -6.41 4.84
CA THR A 107 -14.07 -5.29 5.33
C THR A 107 -13.54 -3.94 4.83
N VAL A 108 -12.24 -3.70 4.97
CA VAL A 108 -11.57 -2.46 4.50
C VAL A 108 -11.67 -2.30 2.98
N PHE A 109 -11.57 -3.39 2.21
CA PHE A 109 -11.72 -3.37 0.76
C PHE A 109 -13.07 -2.81 0.32
N ARG A 110 -14.17 -3.22 0.97
CA ARG A 110 -15.53 -2.76 0.64
C ARG A 110 -15.72 -1.27 0.92
N ASP A 111 -15.19 -0.81 2.05
CA ASP A 111 -15.21 0.62 2.40
C ASP A 111 -14.42 1.43 1.37
N ILE A 112 -13.24 0.95 0.98
CA ILE A 112 -12.39 1.63 -0.01
C ILE A 112 -13.06 1.67 -1.38
N GLN A 113 -13.72 0.60 -1.82
CA GLN A 113 -14.52 0.64 -3.05
C GLN A 113 -15.59 1.74 -2.97
N THR A 114 -16.28 1.86 -1.84
CA THR A 114 -17.27 2.91 -1.60
C THR A 114 -16.65 4.31 -1.60
N VAL A 115 -15.47 4.47 -0.99
CA VAL A 115 -14.71 5.72 -1.01
C VAL A 115 -14.34 6.11 -2.45
N PHE A 116 -13.89 5.17 -3.28
CA PHE A 116 -13.47 5.46 -4.65
C PHE A 116 -14.62 5.83 -5.58
N THR A 117 -15.84 5.34 -5.29
CA THR A 117 -17.05 5.70 -6.04
C THR A 117 -17.64 7.04 -5.58
N MET A 118 -17.60 7.35 -4.29
CA MET A 118 -18.25 8.54 -3.73
C MET A 118 -17.35 9.79 -3.69
N VAL A 119 -16.05 9.63 -3.43
CA VAL A 119 -15.12 10.76 -3.37
C VAL A 119 -14.92 11.33 -4.77
N ARG A 120 -14.99 12.65 -4.92
CA ARG A 120 -14.79 13.31 -6.22
C ARG A 120 -13.34 13.76 -6.43
N ARG A 121 -12.66 14.16 -5.36
CA ARG A 121 -11.32 14.75 -5.44
C ARG A 121 -10.23 13.71 -5.73
N PRO A 122 -9.41 13.89 -6.80
CA PRO A 122 -8.34 12.96 -7.14
C PRO A 122 -7.26 12.84 -6.06
N MET A 123 -6.88 13.96 -5.40
CA MET A 123 -5.87 13.96 -4.33
C MET A 123 -6.29 13.07 -3.14
N HIS A 124 -7.56 13.15 -2.74
CA HIS A 124 -8.09 12.31 -1.68
C HIS A 124 -8.03 10.82 -2.05
N LYS A 125 -8.41 10.46 -3.29
CA LYS A 125 -8.24 9.08 -3.78
C LYS A 125 -6.78 8.67 -3.79
N LEU A 126 -5.86 9.56 -4.15
CA LEU A 126 -4.42 9.28 -4.17
C LEU A 126 -3.89 8.95 -2.76
N LEU A 127 -4.30 9.70 -1.74
CA LEU A 127 -3.93 9.41 -0.34
C LEU A 127 -4.46 8.05 0.11
N VAL A 128 -5.72 7.72 -0.19
CA VAL A 128 -6.29 6.41 0.15
C VAL A 128 -5.54 5.28 -0.57
N LYS A 129 -5.19 5.45 -1.87
CA LYS A 129 -4.35 4.49 -2.60
C LYS A 129 -3.01 4.29 -1.89
N PHE A 130 -2.35 5.39 -1.50
CA PHE A 130 -1.03 5.36 -0.87
C PHE A 130 -1.05 4.58 0.45
N PHE A 131 -1.92 4.94 1.38
CA PHE A 131 -1.98 4.31 2.69
C PHE A 131 -2.53 2.88 2.64
N PHE A 132 -3.54 2.62 1.81
CA PHE A 132 -4.04 1.26 1.69
C PHE A 132 -3.02 0.31 1.04
N LYS A 133 -2.27 0.80 0.05
CA LYS A 133 -1.16 0.05 -0.53
C LYS A 133 -0.17 -0.41 0.55
N GLN A 134 0.18 0.46 1.51
CA GLN A 134 1.13 0.13 2.56
C GLN A 134 0.67 -1.04 3.42
N SER A 135 -0.54 -0.96 3.99
CA SER A 135 -1.07 -2.02 4.86
C SER A 135 -1.38 -3.31 4.08
N LEU A 136 -1.90 -3.20 2.85
CA LEU A 136 -2.13 -4.36 2.00
C LEU A 136 -0.83 -5.06 1.61
N PHE A 137 0.20 -4.30 1.22
CA PHE A 137 1.49 -4.86 0.85
C PHE A 137 2.20 -5.49 2.05
N TYR A 138 2.11 -4.86 3.23
CA TYR A 138 2.60 -5.45 4.46
C TYR A 138 1.95 -6.82 4.74
N TRP A 139 0.63 -6.93 4.59
CA TRP A 139 -0.08 -8.21 4.72
C TRP A 139 0.42 -9.25 3.71
N ILE A 140 0.59 -8.88 2.43
CA ILE A 140 1.12 -9.77 1.37
C ILE A 140 2.50 -10.34 1.73
N ILE A 141 3.39 -9.50 2.27
CA ILE A 141 4.77 -9.90 2.58
C ILE A 141 4.83 -10.74 3.86
N THR A 142 4.06 -10.37 4.88
CA THR A 142 4.12 -11.04 6.20
C THR A 142 3.25 -12.29 6.29
N ARG A 143 2.20 -12.40 5.45
CA ARG A 143 1.20 -13.48 5.49
C ARG A 143 1.06 -14.19 4.14
N GLY A 144 2.20 -14.57 3.54
CA GLY A 144 2.23 -15.32 2.28
C GLY A 144 1.37 -16.59 2.30
N ASN A 145 1.29 -17.29 3.44
CA ASN A 145 0.43 -18.48 3.60
C ASN A 145 -1.07 -18.17 3.49
N GLU A 146 -1.54 -17.09 4.13
CA GLU A 146 -2.94 -16.64 3.99
C GLU A 146 -3.23 -16.24 2.55
N LEU A 147 -2.35 -15.44 1.94
CA LEU A 147 -2.46 -15.07 0.53
C LEU A 147 -2.59 -16.30 -0.39
N VAL A 148 -1.81 -17.35 -0.16
CA VAL A 148 -1.90 -18.61 -0.91
C VAL A 148 -3.27 -19.27 -0.76
N ALA A 149 -3.79 -19.34 0.48
CA ALA A 149 -5.08 -19.94 0.79
C ALA A 149 -6.26 -19.14 0.21
N GLU A 150 -6.26 -17.82 0.38
CA GLU A 150 -7.29 -16.90 -0.15
C GLU A 150 -7.37 -17.00 -1.68
N THR A 151 -6.20 -17.04 -2.34
CA THR A 151 -6.13 -17.12 -3.81
C THR A 151 -6.50 -18.48 -4.38
N GLN A 152 -6.26 -19.58 -3.67
CA GLN A 152 -6.68 -20.92 -4.09
C GLN A 152 -8.18 -21.14 -3.93
N SER A 153 -8.76 -20.58 -2.86
CA SER A 153 -10.18 -20.74 -2.55
C SER A 153 -11.08 -19.78 -3.34
N HIS A 154 -10.52 -18.88 -4.16
CA HIS A 154 -11.25 -17.79 -4.80
C HIS A 154 -12.13 -17.03 -3.81
N SER A 155 -11.53 -16.67 -2.68
CA SER A 155 -12.26 -16.12 -1.55
C SER A 155 -12.94 -14.77 -1.86
N VAL A 156 -13.79 -14.34 -0.91
CA VAL A 156 -14.42 -13.01 -0.97
C VAL A 156 -13.37 -11.92 -1.10
N LEU A 157 -12.25 -11.99 -0.36
CA LEU A 157 -11.15 -11.05 -0.44
C LEU A 157 -10.63 -10.88 -1.88
N VAL A 158 -10.42 -12.00 -2.59
CA VAL A 158 -9.95 -12.01 -3.98
C VAL A 158 -10.97 -11.35 -4.92
N MET A 159 -12.26 -11.60 -4.69
CA MET A 159 -13.33 -10.95 -5.46
C MET A 159 -13.37 -9.44 -5.21
N GLU A 160 -13.25 -8.99 -3.96
CA GLU A 160 -13.22 -7.56 -3.62
C GLU A 160 -11.97 -6.87 -4.21
N ALA A 161 -10.81 -7.52 -4.18
CA ALA A 161 -9.59 -7.03 -4.82
C ALA A 161 -9.74 -6.91 -6.34
N SER A 162 -10.38 -7.89 -6.98
CA SER A 162 -10.68 -7.88 -8.41
C SER A 162 -11.60 -6.73 -8.81
N THR A 163 -12.64 -6.47 -8.01
CA THR A 163 -13.57 -5.35 -8.21
C THR A 163 -12.89 -4.01 -8.01
N LEU A 164 -12.13 -3.85 -6.93
CA LEU A 164 -11.40 -2.61 -6.67
C LEU A 164 -10.38 -2.32 -7.76
N PHE A 165 -9.66 -3.33 -8.26
CA PHE A 165 -8.76 -3.19 -9.40
C PHE A 165 -9.48 -2.57 -10.60
N ASP A 166 -10.65 -3.10 -10.95
CA ASP A 166 -11.42 -2.64 -12.10
C ASP A 166 -11.95 -1.22 -11.91
N ILE A 167 -12.35 -0.84 -10.70
CA ILE A 167 -12.75 0.53 -10.33
C ILE A 167 -11.58 1.50 -10.52
N VAL A 168 -10.42 1.17 -9.95
CA VAL A 168 -9.21 2.02 -10.00
C VAL A 168 -8.75 2.18 -11.44
N TYR A 169 -8.66 1.08 -12.19
CA TYR A 169 -8.18 1.09 -13.57
C TYR A 169 -9.08 1.90 -14.51
N ARG A 170 -10.40 1.88 -14.28
CA ARG A 170 -11.37 2.64 -15.09
C ARG A 170 -11.20 4.16 -14.91
N ASN A 171 -10.87 4.62 -13.71
CA ASN A 171 -10.83 6.05 -13.37
C ASN A 171 -9.46 6.70 -13.64
N ALA A 172 -8.66 6.13 -14.55
CA ALA A 172 -7.23 6.36 -14.63
C ALA A 172 -6.77 7.46 -15.60
N ASP A 173 -7.68 8.15 -16.30
CA ASP A 173 -7.33 8.95 -17.49
C ASP A 173 -6.23 10.01 -17.24
N HIS A 174 -6.15 10.56 -16.02
CA HIS A 174 -5.08 11.47 -15.60
C HIS A 174 -4.09 10.88 -14.58
N GLU A 175 -4.39 9.71 -14.01
CA GLU A 175 -3.59 9.09 -12.94
C GLU A 175 -2.49 8.14 -13.46
N ARG A 176 -2.52 7.76 -14.75
CA ARG A 176 -1.53 6.83 -15.34
C ARG A 176 -0.08 7.33 -15.28
N LYS A 177 0.17 8.60 -14.98
CA LYS A 177 1.52 9.14 -14.74
C LYS A 177 1.95 9.04 -13.28
N SER A 178 1.02 8.81 -12.36
CA SER A 178 1.28 8.72 -10.93
C SER A 178 1.93 7.39 -10.57
N HIS A 179 3.05 7.46 -9.86
CA HIS A 179 3.75 6.29 -9.32
C HIS A 179 2.85 5.47 -8.38
N VAL A 180 2.15 6.14 -7.46
CA VAL A 180 1.23 5.52 -6.50
C VAL A 180 0.11 4.73 -7.21
N TYR A 181 -0.39 5.23 -8.33
CA TYR A 181 -1.42 4.54 -9.11
C TYR A 181 -0.91 3.18 -9.62
N TRP A 182 0.29 3.16 -10.19
CA TRP A 182 0.89 1.94 -10.73
C TRP A 182 1.16 0.92 -9.62
N GLU A 183 1.77 1.35 -8.53
CA GLU A 183 2.10 0.47 -7.41
C GLU A 183 0.86 -0.08 -6.72
N PHE A 184 -0.19 0.72 -6.61
CA PHE A 184 -1.45 0.26 -6.03
C PHE A 184 -2.09 -0.82 -6.89
N LEU A 185 -2.16 -0.63 -8.22
CA LEU A 185 -2.62 -1.69 -9.13
C LEU A 185 -1.72 -2.93 -9.11
N ALA A 186 -0.40 -2.74 -8.98
CA ALA A 186 0.56 -3.85 -8.84
C ALA A 186 0.30 -4.64 -7.54
N THR A 187 0.00 -3.95 -6.45
CA THR A 187 -0.34 -4.58 -5.18
C THR A 187 -1.66 -5.34 -5.28
N LEU A 188 -2.68 -4.78 -5.94
CA LEU A 188 -3.96 -5.45 -6.15
C LEU A 188 -3.86 -6.67 -7.07
N ILE A 189 -3.10 -6.59 -8.17
CA ILE A 189 -3.00 -7.70 -9.12
C ILE A 189 -2.30 -8.92 -8.52
N VAL A 190 -1.42 -8.74 -7.52
CA VAL A 190 -0.78 -9.84 -6.78
C VAL A 190 -1.80 -10.78 -6.15
N LEU A 191 -2.95 -10.25 -5.68
CA LEU A 191 -4.05 -11.07 -5.15
C LEU A 191 -4.80 -11.86 -6.22
N LEU A 192 -4.45 -11.70 -7.51
CA LEU A 192 -5.16 -12.28 -8.65
C LEU A 192 -4.23 -13.17 -9.48
N PRO A 193 -3.70 -14.29 -8.93
CA PRO A 193 -2.68 -15.12 -9.58
C PRO A 193 -3.12 -15.67 -10.95
N ASP A 194 -4.41 -15.95 -11.12
CA ASP A 194 -5.00 -16.39 -12.39
C ASP A 194 -4.73 -15.43 -13.56
N CYS A 195 -4.64 -14.13 -13.27
CA CYS A 195 -4.34 -13.14 -14.29
C CYS A 195 -2.95 -13.39 -14.88
N PHE A 196 -1.96 -13.74 -14.05
CA PHE A 196 -0.62 -14.07 -14.51
C PHE A 196 -0.60 -15.39 -15.28
N SER A 197 -1.30 -16.42 -14.79
CA SER A 197 -1.41 -17.73 -15.45
C SER A 197 -1.99 -17.59 -16.85
N LYS A 198 -3.10 -16.87 -16.98
CA LYS A 198 -3.77 -16.66 -18.26
C LYS A 198 -2.96 -15.70 -19.15
N TYR A 199 -2.31 -14.66 -18.60
CA TYR A 199 -1.42 -13.79 -19.35
C TYR A 199 -0.24 -14.55 -19.99
N GLN A 200 0.36 -15.51 -19.28
CA GLN A 200 1.43 -16.34 -19.81
C GLN A 200 0.95 -17.28 -20.94
N LYS A 201 -0.24 -17.89 -20.78
CA LYS A 201 -0.82 -18.81 -21.76
C LYS A 201 -1.33 -18.09 -23.02
N PHE A 202 -1.89 -16.90 -22.85
CA PHE A 202 -2.63 -16.19 -23.90
C PHE A 202 -1.98 -14.85 -24.28
N LYS A 203 -0.64 -14.79 -24.36
CA LYS A 203 0.15 -13.59 -24.71
C LYS A 203 -0.33 -12.80 -25.95
N GLN A 204 -1.25 -13.34 -26.75
CA GLN A 204 -1.79 -12.76 -27.98
C GLN A 204 -3.34 -12.74 -28.06
N SER A 205 -4.06 -13.12 -27.00
CA SER A 205 -5.53 -13.13 -27.03
C SER A 205 -6.08 -11.71 -26.85
N LYS A 206 -6.95 -11.28 -27.79
CA LYS A 206 -7.66 -10.00 -27.78
C LYS A 206 -8.70 -9.85 -26.65
N MET A 207 -8.84 -10.83 -25.74
CA MET A 207 -9.67 -10.67 -24.54
C MET A 207 -8.96 -9.78 -23.51
N LEU A 208 -8.89 -8.49 -23.80
CA LEU A 208 -8.22 -7.49 -22.97
C LEU A 208 -9.12 -7.10 -21.79
N SER A 209 -9.19 -7.97 -20.79
CA SER A 209 -9.62 -7.50 -19.46
C SER A 209 -8.68 -6.38 -18.99
N ARG A 210 -9.18 -5.44 -18.18
CA ARG A 210 -8.38 -4.33 -17.64
C ARG A 210 -7.10 -4.80 -16.95
N LYS A 211 -7.19 -5.94 -16.26
CA LYS A 211 -6.10 -6.65 -15.60
C LYS A 211 -5.00 -7.08 -16.57
N PHE A 212 -5.37 -7.61 -17.74
CA PHE A 212 -4.42 -7.97 -18.79
C PHE A 212 -3.78 -6.73 -19.42
N ALA A 213 -4.57 -5.70 -19.69
CA ALA A 213 -4.05 -4.44 -20.24
C ALA A 213 -3.02 -3.80 -19.28
N PHE A 214 -3.23 -3.92 -17.96
CA PHE A 214 -2.23 -3.51 -16.97
C PHE A 214 -0.97 -4.38 -17.02
N LEU A 215 -1.08 -5.72 -17.02
CA LEU A 215 0.08 -6.62 -17.09
C LEU A 215 0.90 -6.45 -18.38
N GLU A 216 0.22 -6.18 -19.49
CA GLU A 216 0.84 -5.84 -20.77
C GLU A 216 1.56 -4.50 -20.70
N ALA A 217 0.91 -3.45 -20.16
CA ALA A 217 1.53 -2.14 -19.97
C ALA A 217 2.77 -2.26 -19.07
N LEU A 218 2.67 -2.98 -17.95
CA LEU A 218 3.76 -3.24 -17.04
C LEU A 218 4.96 -3.88 -17.77
N ASN A 219 4.74 -4.99 -18.48
CA ASN A 219 5.77 -5.64 -19.31
C ASN A 219 6.37 -4.71 -20.36
N LYS A 220 5.52 -4.01 -21.10
CA LYS A 220 5.92 -3.13 -22.20
C LYS A 220 6.81 -2.00 -21.69
N HIS A 221 6.42 -1.33 -20.61
CA HIS A 221 7.16 -0.19 -20.09
C HIS A 221 8.46 -0.60 -19.37
N PHE A 222 8.45 -1.73 -18.66
CA PHE A 222 9.66 -2.26 -18.01
C PHE A 222 10.78 -2.62 -19.01
N ARG A 223 10.41 -3.19 -20.16
CA ARG A 223 11.38 -3.62 -21.19
C ARG A 223 11.90 -2.49 -22.07
N LYS A 224 11.39 -1.27 -21.94
CA LYS A 224 11.88 -0.15 -22.75
C LYS A 224 13.32 0.22 -22.34
N PRO A 225 14.23 0.43 -23.30
CA PRO A 225 15.61 0.80 -22.99
C PRO A 225 15.73 2.24 -22.47
N SER A 226 14.87 3.16 -22.92
CA SER A 226 14.89 4.55 -22.48
C SER A 226 14.28 4.73 -21.10
N ALA A 227 14.99 5.47 -20.24
CA ALA A 227 14.44 5.93 -18.97
C ALA A 227 13.37 6.98 -19.24
N ASN A 228 12.15 6.71 -18.79
CA ASN A 228 11.06 7.66 -18.78
C ASN A 228 10.18 7.41 -17.55
N LYS A 229 9.29 8.35 -17.22
CA LYS A 229 8.47 8.26 -16.01
C LYS A 229 7.63 7.00 -15.95
N GLU A 230 7.09 6.54 -17.09
CA GLU A 230 6.30 5.30 -17.11
C GLU A 230 7.17 4.05 -16.86
N ARG A 231 8.43 4.03 -17.32
CA ARG A 231 9.37 2.94 -17.02
C ARG A 231 9.72 2.92 -15.54
N GLU A 232 9.98 4.06 -14.91
CA GLU A 232 10.20 4.14 -13.45
C GLU A 232 9.01 3.57 -12.67
N ASN A 233 7.79 4.02 -13.02
CA ASN A 233 6.57 3.54 -12.39
C ASN A 233 6.37 2.03 -12.58
N ALA A 234 6.61 1.53 -13.80
CA ALA A 234 6.55 0.11 -14.11
C ALA A 234 7.63 -0.70 -13.38
N THR A 235 8.84 -0.14 -13.22
CA THR A 235 9.95 -0.80 -12.52
C THR A 235 9.64 -0.95 -11.04
N SER A 236 9.20 0.12 -10.37
CA SER A 236 8.78 0.08 -8.95
C SER A 236 7.67 -0.95 -8.72
N SER A 237 6.67 -0.95 -9.61
CA SER A 237 5.56 -1.90 -9.60
C SER A 237 6.01 -3.35 -9.82
N TYR A 238 6.99 -3.57 -10.70
CA TYR A 238 7.58 -4.89 -10.92
C TYR A 238 8.33 -5.40 -9.69
N ILE A 239 9.07 -4.53 -9.00
CA ILE A 239 9.78 -4.86 -7.77
C ILE A 239 8.77 -5.30 -6.69
N LEU A 240 7.65 -4.59 -6.53
CA LEU A 240 6.56 -5.01 -5.63
C LEU A 240 6.03 -6.41 -5.96
N VAL A 241 5.75 -6.68 -7.25
CA VAL A 241 5.31 -8.01 -7.69
C VAL A 241 6.38 -9.08 -7.41
N ALA A 242 7.66 -8.76 -7.58
CA ALA A 242 8.76 -9.68 -7.31
C ALA A 242 8.96 -9.95 -5.81
N MET A 243 8.79 -8.94 -4.96
CA MET A 243 8.82 -9.10 -3.50
C MET A 243 7.66 -9.97 -3.02
N ALA A 244 6.45 -9.74 -3.54
CA ALA A 244 5.30 -10.59 -3.25
C ALA A 244 5.47 -12.02 -3.78
N ALA A 245 6.04 -12.19 -4.97
CA ALA A 245 6.39 -13.51 -5.47
C ALA A 245 7.40 -14.22 -4.56
N SER A 246 8.36 -13.47 -4.01
CA SER A 246 9.37 -14.00 -3.10
C SER A 246 8.76 -14.46 -1.77
N SER A 247 7.79 -13.71 -1.21
CA SER A 247 7.09 -14.11 0.03
C SER A 247 6.27 -15.40 -0.13
N ILE A 248 5.81 -15.69 -1.36
CA ILE A 248 5.07 -16.91 -1.69
C ILE A 248 5.99 -18.05 -2.16
N SER A 249 7.19 -17.74 -2.67
CA SER A 249 8.08 -18.74 -3.27
C SER A 249 8.57 -19.82 -2.31
N SER A 250 8.61 -19.52 -1.01
CA SER A 250 8.87 -20.50 0.05
C SER A 250 7.73 -21.53 0.19
N VAL A 251 6.52 -21.15 -0.23
CA VAL A 251 5.29 -21.95 -0.15
C VAL A 251 5.01 -22.68 -1.46
N ASP A 252 5.16 -22.00 -2.61
CA ASP A 252 4.91 -22.57 -3.93
C ASP A 252 5.72 -21.84 -5.04
N ARG A 253 6.80 -22.48 -5.49
CA ARG A 253 7.72 -21.95 -6.53
C ARG A 253 7.14 -21.97 -7.94
N ALA A 254 6.10 -22.76 -8.20
CA ALA A 254 5.56 -22.96 -9.55
C ALA A 254 4.40 -22.00 -9.89
N ARG A 255 3.97 -21.16 -8.93
CA ARG A 255 2.91 -20.17 -9.17
C ARG A 255 3.27 -19.20 -10.28
N SER A 256 2.28 -18.87 -11.10
CA SER A 256 2.48 -18.01 -12.27
C SER A 256 2.97 -16.61 -11.93
N ILE A 257 2.74 -16.12 -10.71
CA ILE A 257 3.31 -14.86 -10.23
C ILE A 257 4.85 -14.94 -10.07
N VAL A 258 5.37 -16.07 -9.58
CA VAL A 258 6.81 -16.33 -9.45
C VAL A 258 7.46 -16.43 -10.82
N LEU A 259 6.82 -17.15 -11.75
CA LEU A 259 7.29 -17.25 -13.14
C LEU A 259 7.27 -15.90 -13.86
N PHE A 260 6.29 -15.05 -13.56
CA PHE A 260 6.20 -13.69 -14.12
C PHE A 260 7.29 -12.77 -13.55
N ALA A 261 7.61 -12.90 -12.26
CA ALA A 261 8.63 -12.10 -11.58
C ALA A 261 10.07 -12.57 -11.84
N ASN A 262 10.27 -13.80 -12.34
CA ASN A 262 11.59 -14.41 -12.54
C ASN A 262 12.60 -13.55 -13.35
N PRO A 263 12.20 -12.82 -14.41
CA PRO A 263 13.11 -11.90 -15.10
C PRO A 263 13.66 -10.78 -14.20
N CYS A 264 12.89 -10.34 -13.19
CA CYS A 264 13.33 -9.33 -12.23
C CYS A 264 14.20 -9.94 -11.13
N ILE A 265 13.86 -11.14 -10.64
CA ILE A 265 14.68 -11.86 -9.66
C ILE A 265 16.07 -12.10 -10.26
N ALA A 266 16.18 -12.60 -11.49
CA ALA A 266 17.48 -12.79 -12.14
C ALA A 266 18.30 -11.48 -12.24
N VAL A 267 17.68 -10.36 -12.63
CA VAL A 267 18.37 -9.07 -12.73
C VAL A 267 18.74 -8.49 -11.36
N TYR A 268 17.86 -8.62 -10.36
CA TYR A 268 18.08 -8.12 -8.99
C TYR A 268 19.17 -8.92 -8.27
N TRP A 269 19.17 -10.25 -8.41
CA TRP A 269 20.23 -11.11 -7.88
C TRP A 269 21.57 -10.88 -8.58
N ILE A 270 21.58 -10.63 -9.90
CA ILE A 270 22.80 -10.24 -10.63
C ILE A 270 23.32 -8.87 -10.15
N SER A 271 22.44 -7.88 -9.93
CA SER A 271 22.84 -6.58 -9.39
C SER A 271 23.39 -6.67 -7.95
N ILE A 272 22.80 -7.52 -7.09
CA ILE A 272 23.30 -7.76 -5.72
C ILE A 272 24.65 -8.48 -5.74
N MET A 273 24.86 -9.44 -6.65
CA MET A 273 26.14 -10.16 -6.76
C MET A 273 27.27 -9.29 -7.35
N VAL A 274 26.94 -8.29 -8.18
CA VAL A 274 27.94 -7.42 -8.83
C VAL A 274 28.34 -6.23 -7.94
N HIS A 275 27.50 -5.79 -7.00
CA HIS A 275 27.83 -4.76 -6.02
C HIS A 275 27.36 -5.14 -4.59
N PRO A 276 28.21 -5.81 -3.78
CA PRO A 276 27.85 -6.26 -2.44
C PRO A 276 27.88 -5.16 -1.36
N ILE A 277 27.98 -3.88 -1.73
CA ILE A 277 28.09 -2.78 -0.76
C ILE A 277 26.93 -1.80 -0.96
N GLY A 278 25.98 -1.83 -0.02
CA GLY A 278 25.02 -0.74 0.18
C GLY A 278 23.55 -1.10 0.03
N PHE A 279 23.05 -2.11 0.75
CA PHE A 279 21.62 -2.20 1.09
C PHE A 279 21.46 -2.35 2.61
N VAL A 280 22.02 -1.39 3.34
CA VAL A 280 21.49 -0.97 4.64
C VAL A 280 20.66 0.26 4.31
N PHE A 281 19.36 0.13 4.09
CA PHE A 281 18.33 1.18 4.16
C PHE A 281 17.09 0.71 3.40
N LEU A 282 16.22 -0.02 4.10
CA LEU A 282 14.79 -0.08 3.83
C LEU A 282 14.15 -0.75 5.05
N TRP A 283 14.26 -0.08 6.19
CA TRP A 283 13.47 -0.15 7.43
C TRP A 283 14.27 0.67 8.47
N ALA A 284 14.02 1.97 8.46
CA ALA A 284 14.28 2.92 9.54
C ALA A 284 13.22 4.02 9.40
#